data_AF-A0AA88AB81-F1
#
_entry.id   AF-A0AA88AB81-F1
#
_cell.length_a   1.000
_cell.length_b   1.000
_cell.length_c   1.000
_cell.angle_alpha   90.00
_cell.angle_beta   90.00
_cell.angle_gamma   90.00
#
_symmetry.space_group_name_H-M   'P 1'
#
loop_
_entity.id
_entity.type
_entity.pdbx_description
1 polymer ?
#
loop_
_entity_poly.entity_id
_entity_poly.type
_entity_poly.pdbx_seq_one_letter_code
_entity_poly.pdbx_strand_id
1 'polypeptide(L)'
;MKLTPREIEKLGLHNAGFLAQKRLARGLRLNFTEAVALIATQILEFVRDGDKTLAELMGIGKHLLGRRQVLPAVPHLLDAVEGTFPDGTKLITIHDPISSEDGNLELALRGSFLPVPSSEKFTRTEDDVYPGEIIFGSGAKTLNPYRRAVILKVINTGDRPVQIGSHYHFIEVNPSLVFDRMKAYGMRLNIPAGTATRFEPGDCKSVKLVSIGGKRVIKGGNGIVDGPVDDAKREEVLEALSSRGFGNKEEENTSEGITGENLDFTVVISQEAYANMYGPTTGDKIRLGDTNLYAEIERDFAVYGDECVFGGGKVIRDGMGQACGYTPAGTLDTVITNALIIDYTGIFKADIGIKDGLIVALGKAGNPDIMDGVFSNMVVGVNTEVIAGEGKIITAGAIDCHVHFICPQLAYEAIASGITTLVGGGTGPAEGTRATTCTPAPFHMKLMLQSTDDLPLNFGFTGKRNHVTL
;
A
#
# COMPACT_ATOMS: atom_id res chain seq x y z
N MET A 1 11.59 37.87 9.05
CA MET A 1 10.58 36.81 9.27
C MET A 1 11.17 35.51 9.82
N LYS A 2 12.47 35.19 9.64
CA LYS A 2 13.08 33.94 10.17
C LYS A 2 12.26 32.69 9.81
N LEU A 3 11.80 32.62 8.55
CA LEU A 3 10.94 31.54 8.07
C LEU A 3 11.72 30.22 8.09
N THR A 4 11.10 29.20 8.67
CA THR A 4 11.53 27.80 8.63
C THR A 4 11.11 27.16 7.29
N PRO A 5 11.75 26.05 6.87
CA PRO A 5 11.39 25.38 5.60
C PRO A 5 9.89 25.06 5.48
N ARG A 6 9.28 24.51 6.53
CA ARG A 6 7.84 24.23 6.59
C ARG A 6 6.96 25.47 6.39
N GLU A 7 7.39 26.64 6.89
CA GLU A 7 6.62 27.88 6.72
C GLU A 7 6.70 28.38 5.26
N ILE A 8 7.83 28.18 4.59
CA ILE A 8 8.00 28.48 3.17
C ILE A 8 7.11 27.54 2.32
N GLU A 9 7.06 26.25 2.65
CA GLU A 9 6.18 25.27 1.99
C GLU A 9 4.71 25.61 2.16
N LYS A 10 4.28 25.96 3.38
CA LYS A 10 2.88 26.33 3.66
C LYS A 10 2.49 27.63 2.95
N LEU A 11 3.42 28.57 2.75
CA LEU A 11 3.18 29.74 1.90
C LEU A 11 2.98 29.34 0.43
N GLY A 12 3.75 28.38 -0.08
CA GLY A 12 3.54 27.79 -1.41
C GLY A 12 2.17 27.12 -1.56
N LEU A 13 1.76 26.33 -0.55
CA LEU A 13 0.44 25.72 -0.48
C LEU A 13 -0.68 26.76 -0.47
N HIS A 14 -0.55 27.81 0.35
CA HIS A 14 -1.52 28.91 0.40
C HIS A 14 -1.64 29.61 -0.97
N ASN A 15 -0.53 29.85 -1.66
CA ASN A 15 -0.54 30.42 -3.02
C ASN A 15 -1.30 29.54 -4.01
N ALA A 16 -1.13 28.22 -3.94
CA ALA A 16 -1.88 27.26 -4.76
C ALA A 16 -3.37 27.26 -4.42
N GLY A 17 -3.73 27.30 -3.14
CA GLY A 17 -5.12 27.42 -2.69
C GLY A 17 -5.77 28.72 -3.15
N PHE A 18 -5.07 29.86 -3.04
CA PHE A 18 -5.56 31.15 -3.51
C PHE A 18 -5.73 31.19 -5.03
N LEU A 19 -4.86 30.52 -5.79
CA LEU A 19 -5.07 30.31 -7.23
C LEU A 19 -6.37 29.53 -7.50
N ALA A 20 -6.61 28.43 -6.76
CA ALA A 20 -7.84 27.65 -6.86
C ALA A 20 -9.07 28.49 -6.47
N GLN A 21 -9.01 29.30 -5.42
CA GLN A 21 -10.08 30.23 -5.04
C GLN A 21 -10.41 31.24 -6.14
N LYS A 22 -9.41 31.83 -6.80
CA LYS A 22 -9.64 32.73 -7.96
C LYS A 22 -10.32 32.01 -9.13
N ARG A 23 -9.97 30.75 -9.38
CA ARG A 23 -10.60 29.90 -10.41
C ARG A 23 -12.05 29.59 -10.03
N LEU A 24 -12.30 29.20 -8.79
CA LEU A 24 -13.62 28.95 -8.23
C LEU A 24 -14.50 30.21 -8.32
N ALA A 25 -14.00 31.37 -7.89
CA ALA A 25 -14.74 32.63 -7.87
C ALA A 25 -15.23 33.10 -9.26
N ARG A 26 -14.53 32.70 -10.33
CA ARG A 26 -14.96 32.96 -11.72
C ARG A 26 -15.79 31.84 -12.35
N GLY A 27 -16.11 30.78 -11.60
CA GLY A 27 -17.00 29.70 -12.04
C GLY A 27 -16.31 28.48 -12.66
N LEU A 28 -14.99 28.31 -12.48
CA LEU A 28 -14.32 27.10 -12.96
C LEU A 28 -14.54 25.93 -12.01
N ARG A 29 -14.83 24.75 -12.57
CA ARG A 29 -14.84 23.48 -11.85
C ARG A 29 -13.40 23.06 -11.57
N LEU A 30 -13.08 22.83 -10.31
CA LEU A 30 -11.71 22.54 -9.86
C LEU A 30 -11.33 21.09 -10.15
N ASN A 31 -10.11 20.85 -10.60
CA ASN A 31 -9.55 19.51 -10.67
C ASN A 31 -9.10 19.01 -9.28
N PHE A 32 -8.56 17.79 -9.21
CA PHE A 32 -8.11 17.17 -7.96
C PHE A 32 -7.10 18.05 -7.21
N THR A 33 -6.03 18.49 -7.89
CA THR A 33 -4.96 19.29 -7.31
C THR A 33 -5.45 20.63 -6.77
N GLU A 34 -6.34 21.28 -7.51
CA GLU A 34 -6.95 22.55 -7.12
C GLU A 34 -7.89 22.39 -5.91
N ALA A 35 -8.68 21.32 -5.88
CA ALA A 35 -9.57 21.02 -4.76
C ALA A 35 -8.77 20.76 -3.47
N VAL A 36 -7.73 19.92 -3.54
CA VAL A 36 -6.81 19.65 -2.41
C VAL A 36 -6.21 20.96 -1.89
N ALA A 37 -5.64 21.77 -2.80
CA ALA A 37 -4.97 23.01 -2.42
C ALA A 37 -5.94 24.00 -1.76
N LEU A 38 -7.16 24.15 -2.28
CA LEU A 38 -8.17 25.02 -1.71
C LEU A 38 -8.58 24.55 -0.31
N ILE A 39 -8.95 23.28 -0.17
CA ILE A 39 -9.40 22.71 1.10
C ILE A 39 -8.29 22.85 2.16
N ALA A 40 -7.07 22.42 1.83
CA ALA A 40 -5.94 22.50 2.75
C ALA A 40 -5.66 23.94 3.18
N THR A 41 -5.70 24.88 2.23
CA THR A 41 -5.48 26.30 2.51
C THR A 41 -6.57 26.86 3.42
N GLN A 42 -7.84 26.57 3.14
CA GLN A 42 -8.94 27.04 3.97
C GLN A 42 -8.87 26.49 5.39
N ILE A 43 -8.51 25.22 5.55
CA ILE A 43 -8.27 24.67 6.88
C ILE A 43 -7.15 25.43 7.60
N LEU A 44 -6.04 25.74 6.94
CA LEU A 44 -4.97 26.53 7.56
C LEU A 44 -5.43 27.95 7.95
N GLU A 45 -6.29 28.59 7.17
CA GLU A 45 -6.85 29.90 7.49
C GLU A 45 -7.81 29.83 8.69
N PHE A 46 -8.73 28.86 8.75
CA PHE A 46 -9.59 28.69 9.93
C PHE A 46 -8.78 28.38 11.19
N VAL A 47 -7.73 27.59 11.04
CA VAL A 47 -6.81 27.29 12.13
C VAL A 47 -6.08 28.56 12.59
N ARG A 48 -5.71 29.45 11.66
CA ARG A 48 -5.08 30.73 11.97
C ARG A 48 -6.04 31.71 12.68
N ASP A 49 -7.32 31.69 12.33
CA ASP A 49 -8.37 32.47 13.00
C ASP A 49 -8.55 32.05 14.48
N GLY A 50 -8.34 30.76 14.78
CA GLY A 50 -8.32 30.24 16.14
C GLY A 50 -9.69 30.18 16.83
N ASP A 51 -10.78 30.31 16.06
CA ASP A 51 -12.16 30.29 16.52
C ASP A 51 -12.85 28.91 16.34
N LYS A 52 -12.11 27.89 15.88
CA LYS A 52 -12.62 26.54 15.59
C LYS A 52 -11.78 25.45 16.26
N THR A 53 -12.47 24.42 16.75
CA THR A 53 -11.89 23.17 17.26
C THR A 53 -11.55 22.20 16.12
N LEU A 54 -10.72 21.20 16.40
CA LEU A 54 -10.40 20.11 15.47
C LEU A 54 -11.65 19.42 14.90
N ALA A 55 -12.61 19.07 15.76
CA ALA A 55 -13.83 18.39 15.35
C ALA A 55 -14.67 19.27 14.40
N GLU A 56 -14.75 20.57 14.65
CA GLU A 56 -15.46 21.50 13.77
C GLU A 56 -14.79 21.65 12.41
N LEU A 57 -13.45 21.67 12.35
CA LEU A 57 -12.71 21.76 11.10
C LEU A 57 -12.85 20.52 10.22
N MET A 58 -12.89 19.33 10.83
CA MET A 58 -13.19 18.08 10.12
C MET A 58 -14.57 18.14 9.47
N GLY A 59 -15.55 18.77 10.12
CA GLY A 59 -16.88 19.02 9.56
C GLY A 59 -16.90 20.09 8.47
N ILE A 60 -16.31 21.26 8.73
CA ILE A 60 -16.26 22.40 7.80
C ILE A 60 -15.60 22.00 6.49
N GLY A 61 -14.52 21.21 6.54
CA GLY A 61 -13.81 20.72 5.36
C GLY A 61 -14.71 20.01 4.35
N LYS A 62 -15.72 19.25 4.82
CA LYS A 62 -16.68 18.53 3.99
C LYS A 62 -17.70 19.42 3.27
N HIS A 63 -17.77 20.69 3.66
CA HIS A 63 -18.74 21.65 3.17
C HIS A 63 -18.12 22.71 2.28
N LEU A 64 -16.81 22.70 2.03
CA LEU A 64 -16.16 23.74 1.21
C LEU A 64 -16.52 23.61 -0.28
N LEU A 65 -16.45 22.39 -0.83
CA LEU A 65 -16.66 22.12 -2.24
C LEU A 65 -17.72 21.04 -2.43
N GLY A 66 -18.66 21.26 -3.36
CA GLY A 66 -19.62 20.27 -3.79
C GLY A 66 -19.28 19.68 -5.16
N ARG A 67 -20.00 18.62 -5.56
CA ARG A 67 -19.82 17.92 -6.85
C ARG A 67 -19.91 18.86 -8.05
N ARG A 68 -20.73 19.91 -7.97
CA ARG A 68 -20.86 20.92 -9.05
C ARG A 68 -19.61 21.79 -9.21
N GLN A 69 -18.87 22.03 -8.12
CA GLN A 69 -17.69 22.91 -8.12
C GLN A 69 -16.37 22.21 -8.44
N VAL A 70 -16.37 20.89 -8.59
CA VAL A 70 -15.18 20.09 -8.94
C VAL A 70 -15.43 19.29 -10.21
N LEU A 71 -14.38 18.83 -10.89
CA LEU A 71 -14.49 17.92 -12.03
C LEU A 71 -15.07 16.55 -11.59
N PRO A 72 -15.74 15.80 -12.49
CA PRO A 72 -16.42 14.54 -12.15
C PRO A 72 -15.53 13.48 -11.49
N ALA A 73 -14.23 13.43 -11.82
CA ALA A 73 -13.28 12.48 -11.22
C ALA A 73 -12.90 12.80 -9.77
N VAL A 74 -13.03 14.06 -9.31
CA VAL A 74 -12.49 14.51 -8.02
C VAL A 74 -13.09 13.80 -6.80
N PRO A 75 -14.42 13.55 -6.72
CA PRO A 75 -15.02 12.80 -5.62
C PRO A 75 -14.44 11.39 -5.43
N HIS A 76 -13.81 10.82 -6.47
CA HIS A 76 -13.24 9.46 -6.46
C HIS A 76 -11.75 9.43 -6.15
N LEU A 77 -11.07 10.58 -6.25
CA LEU A 77 -9.62 10.69 -6.07
C LEU A 77 -9.25 11.27 -4.70
N LEU A 78 -10.17 11.98 -4.05
CA LEU A 78 -9.88 12.81 -2.89
C LEU A 78 -10.45 12.22 -1.59
N ASP A 79 -9.60 11.53 -0.84
CA ASP A 79 -10.00 10.86 0.42
C ASP A 79 -9.72 11.69 1.68
N ALA A 80 -8.62 12.44 1.71
CA ALA A 80 -8.08 13.06 2.93
C ALA A 80 -7.21 14.32 2.65
N VAL A 81 -7.20 15.27 3.60
CA VAL A 81 -6.37 16.50 3.57
C VAL A 81 -5.89 16.88 4.97
N GLU A 82 -4.64 17.35 5.10
CA GLU A 82 -3.95 17.63 6.37
C GLU A 82 -3.68 19.12 6.72
N GLY A 83 -3.79 19.49 8.00
CA GLY A 83 -3.60 20.86 8.54
C GLY A 83 -2.74 20.93 9.82
N THR A 84 -2.53 22.11 10.43
CA THR A 84 -1.62 22.31 11.60
C THR A 84 -2.05 23.50 12.48
N PHE A 85 -2.19 23.31 13.82
CA PHE A 85 -2.74 24.27 14.80
C PHE A 85 -1.76 25.22 15.54
N PRO A 86 -2.27 26.32 16.14
CA PRO A 86 -1.50 27.24 16.98
C PRO A 86 -1.12 26.67 18.36
N ASP A 87 -1.91 25.75 18.92
CA ASP A 87 -1.64 25.07 20.21
C ASP A 87 -0.68 23.86 20.04
N GLY A 88 0.15 23.91 19.01
CA GLY A 88 1.04 22.85 18.56
C GLY A 88 0.51 22.12 17.32
N THR A 89 1.42 21.48 16.60
CA THR A 89 1.09 20.78 15.36
C THR A 89 0.14 19.61 15.64
N LYS A 90 -1.13 19.74 15.22
CA LYS A 90 -2.10 18.63 15.16
C LYS A 90 -2.38 18.29 13.70
N LEU A 91 -2.52 17.00 13.43
CA LEU A 91 -3.02 16.48 12.16
C LEU A 91 -4.54 16.68 12.08
N ILE A 92 -5.02 17.14 10.93
CA ILE A 92 -6.44 17.16 10.57
C ILE A 92 -6.61 16.19 9.42
N THR A 93 -7.70 15.44 9.38
CA THR A 93 -8.00 14.61 8.22
C THR A 93 -9.46 14.82 7.87
N ILE A 94 -9.72 15.39 6.69
CA ILE A 94 -11.08 15.56 6.18
C ILE A 94 -11.42 14.36 5.32
N HIS A 95 -12.22 13.45 5.86
CA HIS A 95 -12.74 12.30 5.11
C HIS A 95 -13.90 12.72 4.21
N ASP A 96 -13.93 12.22 2.98
CA ASP A 96 -14.99 12.47 1.99
C ASP A 96 -15.31 13.97 1.83
N PRO A 97 -14.31 14.82 1.48
CA PRO A 97 -14.48 16.26 1.46
C PRO A 97 -15.52 16.73 0.44
N ILE A 98 -15.78 15.96 -0.61
CA ILE A 98 -16.83 16.25 -1.61
C ILE A 98 -18.09 15.46 -1.24
N SER A 99 -18.82 15.93 -0.23
CA SER A 99 -19.94 15.19 0.37
C SER A 99 -21.34 15.69 -0.04
N SER A 100 -21.43 16.84 -0.70
CA SER A 100 -22.68 17.48 -1.12
C SER A 100 -22.70 17.84 -2.61
N GLU A 101 -23.88 18.14 -3.16
CA GLU A 101 -24.02 18.65 -4.53
C GLU A 101 -23.38 20.03 -4.71
N ASP A 102 -23.66 20.93 -3.76
CA ASP A 102 -23.12 22.28 -3.69
C ASP A 102 -22.35 22.47 -2.39
N GLY A 103 -21.18 23.11 -2.49
CA GLY A 103 -20.40 23.56 -1.35
C GLY A 103 -20.87 24.92 -0.84
N ASN A 104 -20.47 25.26 0.39
CA ASN A 104 -20.59 26.59 0.94
C ASN A 104 -19.45 27.48 0.42
N LEU A 105 -19.73 28.22 -0.65
CA LEU A 105 -18.73 29.04 -1.34
C LEU A 105 -18.28 30.26 -0.54
N GLU A 106 -19.06 30.70 0.45
CA GLU A 106 -18.61 31.72 1.40
C GLU A 106 -17.49 31.17 2.29
N LEU A 107 -17.64 29.93 2.77
CA LEU A 107 -16.58 29.26 3.52
C LEU A 107 -15.40 28.91 2.63
N ALA A 108 -15.61 28.47 1.39
CA ALA A 108 -14.52 28.15 0.46
C ALA A 108 -13.65 29.36 0.06
N LEU A 109 -14.23 30.56 0.11
CA LEU A 109 -13.58 31.82 -0.26
C LEU A 109 -13.26 32.71 0.95
N ARG A 110 -13.42 32.20 2.19
CA ARG A 110 -13.14 32.99 3.39
C ARG A 110 -11.68 33.43 3.42
N GLY A 111 -11.45 34.66 3.87
CA GLY A 111 -10.12 35.28 3.91
C GLY A 111 -9.54 35.68 2.55
N SER A 112 -10.13 35.25 1.43
CA SER A 112 -9.61 35.55 0.08
C SER A 112 -9.99 36.95 -0.43
N PHE A 113 -11.03 37.55 0.15
CA PHE A 113 -11.66 38.80 -0.31
C PHE A 113 -12.18 38.77 -1.77
N LEU A 114 -12.35 37.58 -2.34
CA LEU A 114 -12.93 37.39 -3.66
C LEU A 114 -14.46 37.40 -3.60
N PRO A 115 -15.15 37.87 -4.65
CA PRO A 115 -16.61 37.82 -4.71
C PRO A 115 -17.08 36.36 -4.79
N VAL A 116 -18.12 36.05 -4.01
CA VAL A 116 -18.74 34.72 -4.01
C VAL A 116 -19.56 34.55 -5.29
N PRO A 117 -19.28 33.54 -6.13
CA PRO A 117 -20.04 33.32 -7.36
C PRO A 117 -21.43 32.73 -7.06
N SER A 118 -22.40 33.04 -7.92
CA SER A 118 -23.68 32.30 -7.93
C SER A 118 -23.43 30.84 -8.31
N SER A 119 -24.12 29.92 -7.62
CA SER A 119 -24.06 28.48 -7.91
C SER A 119 -24.47 28.14 -9.34
N GLU A 120 -25.25 28.99 -10.01
CA GLU A 120 -25.65 28.81 -11.42
C GLU A 120 -24.45 28.81 -12.40
N LYS A 121 -23.31 29.40 -12.01
CA LYS A 121 -22.09 29.37 -12.83
C LYS A 121 -21.51 27.97 -13.01
N PHE A 122 -21.92 27.00 -12.18
CA PHE A 122 -21.40 25.64 -12.18
C PHE A 122 -22.44 24.69 -12.79
N THR A 123 -22.35 24.44 -14.09
CA THR A 123 -23.23 23.48 -14.76
C THR A 123 -22.87 22.04 -14.37
N ARG A 124 -23.90 21.20 -14.23
CA ARG A 124 -23.71 19.76 -14.02
C ARG A 124 -23.14 19.14 -15.30
N THR A 125 -22.26 18.16 -15.13
CA THR A 125 -21.73 17.35 -16.25
C THR A 125 -21.84 15.89 -15.82
N GLU A 126 -22.43 15.07 -16.68
CA GLU A 126 -22.75 13.65 -16.43
C GLU A 126 -21.68 12.73 -17.05
N ASP A 127 -20.40 13.02 -16.82
CA ASP A 127 -19.33 12.12 -17.25
C ASP A 127 -18.97 11.15 -16.12
N ASP A 128 -19.42 9.90 -16.24
CA ASP A 128 -19.14 8.78 -15.33
C ASP A 128 -17.82 8.07 -15.69
N VAL A 129 -16.73 8.83 -15.79
CA VAL A 129 -15.39 8.23 -15.94
C VAL A 129 -14.73 8.21 -14.57
N TYR A 130 -14.52 7.02 -14.03
CA TYR A 130 -13.84 6.79 -12.76
C TYR A 130 -12.38 6.42 -13.03
N PRO A 131 -11.41 7.32 -12.75
CA PRO A 131 -10.01 6.98 -12.98
C PRO A 131 -9.56 5.84 -12.07
N GLY A 132 -8.87 4.85 -12.64
CA GLY A 132 -8.42 3.68 -11.86
C GLY A 132 -9.51 2.68 -11.48
N GLU A 133 -10.72 2.80 -12.05
CA GLU A 133 -11.84 1.86 -11.82
C GLU A 133 -11.41 0.40 -11.94
N ILE A 134 -11.90 -0.44 -11.03
CA ILE A 134 -11.72 -1.89 -11.09
C ILE A 134 -13.06 -2.55 -11.47
N ILE A 135 -13.04 -3.29 -12.57
CA ILE A 135 -14.13 -4.20 -12.95
C ILE A 135 -13.76 -5.58 -12.42
N PHE A 136 -14.52 -6.05 -11.44
CA PHE A 136 -14.27 -7.33 -10.80
C PHE A 136 -14.67 -8.49 -11.69
N GLY A 137 -13.86 -9.54 -11.71
CA GLY A 137 -14.21 -10.84 -12.26
C GLY A 137 -15.35 -11.51 -11.48
N SER A 138 -15.82 -12.65 -11.98
CA SER A 138 -16.89 -13.41 -11.32
C SER A 138 -16.37 -14.39 -10.27
N GLY A 139 -17.18 -14.61 -9.22
CA GLY A 139 -16.94 -15.63 -8.19
C GLY A 139 -16.21 -15.11 -6.95
N ALA A 140 -16.52 -15.72 -5.80
CA ALA A 140 -15.80 -15.48 -4.55
C ALA A 140 -14.48 -16.29 -4.55
N LYS A 141 -13.45 -15.78 -3.88
CA LYS A 141 -12.19 -16.49 -3.68
C LYS A 141 -12.24 -17.32 -2.40
N THR A 142 -11.92 -18.60 -2.51
CA THR A 142 -11.74 -19.48 -1.36
C THR A 142 -10.36 -19.24 -0.75
N LEU A 143 -10.33 -18.92 0.54
CA LEU A 143 -9.10 -18.73 1.30
C LEU A 143 -8.59 -20.05 1.88
N ASN A 144 -7.27 -20.18 1.92
CA ASN A 144 -6.54 -21.29 2.52
C ASN A 144 -7.07 -22.66 2.05
N PRO A 145 -7.27 -22.91 0.75
CA PRO A 145 -7.90 -24.14 0.27
C PRO A 145 -7.04 -25.37 0.58
N TYR A 146 -7.69 -26.53 0.74
CA TYR A 146 -7.06 -27.85 0.94
C TYR A 146 -6.19 -27.98 2.19
N ARG A 147 -6.55 -27.28 3.27
CA ARG A 147 -5.87 -27.35 4.56
C ARG A 147 -6.75 -28.04 5.60
N ARG A 148 -6.11 -28.83 6.48
CA ARG A 148 -6.77 -29.33 7.70
C ARG A 148 -7.31 -28.14 8.48
N ALA A 149 -8.54 -28.25 8.94
CA ALA A 149 -9.24 -27.23 9.69
C ALA A 149 -9.95 -27.79 10.93
N VAL A 150 -10.13 -26.93 11.93
CA VAL A 150 -10.86 -27.22 13.17
C VAL A 150 -11.64 -25.99 13.62
N ILE A 151 -12.79 -26.20 14.25
CA ILE A 151 -13.53 -25.14 14.95
C ILE A 151 -13.32 -25.32 16.45
N LEU A 152 -12.79 -24.28 17.11
CA LEU A 152 -12.54 -24.29 18.55
C LEU A 152 -13.31 -23.18 19.25
N LYS A 153 -13.82 -23.47 20.44
CA LYS A 153 -14.39 -22.47 21.33
C LYS A 153 -13.28 -21.84 22.18
N VAL A 154 -13.13 -20.52 22.05
CA VAL A 154 -12.07 -19.75 22.72
C VAL A 154 -12.68 -18.77 23.70
N ILE A 155 -12.24 -18.83 24.96
CA ILE A 155 -12.74 -17.99 26.06
C ILE A 155 -11.61 -17.10 26.55
N ASN A 156 -11.86 -15.79 26.67
CA ASN A 156 -10.94 -14.86 27.31
C ASN A 156 -11.25 -14.74 28.81
N THR A 157 -10.40 -15.33 29.66
CA THR A 157 -10.51 -15.22 31.12
C THR A 157 -9.71 -14.05 31.70
N GLY A 158 -9.04 -13.28 30.84
CA GLY A 158 -8.29 -12.09 31.23
C GLY A 158 -9.16 -10.87 31.50
N ASP A 159 -8.53 -9.83 32.03
CA ASP A 159 -9.13 -8.54 32.38
C ASP A 159 -8.97 -7.47 31.29
N ARG A 160 -8.32 -7.82 30.18
CA ARG A 160 -8.01 -6.94 29.06
C ARG A 160 -8.37 -7.57 27.72
N PRO A 161 -8.63 -6.75 26.69
CA PRO A 161 -8.89 -7.26 25.35
C PRO A 161 -7.65 -7.95 24.77
N VAL A 162 -7.88 -9.06 24.07
CA VAL A 162 -6.85 -9.80 23.32
C VAL A 162 -7.25 -9.84 21.85
N GLN A 163 -6.35 -9.49 20.95
CA GLN A 163 -6.59 -9.52 19.50
C GLN A 163 -5.52 -10.34 18.81
N ILE A 164 -5.95 -11.31 18.00
CA ILE A 164 -5.07 -12.32 17.39
C ILE A 164 -5.14 -12.17 15.87
N GLY A 165 -3.98 -11.95 15.25
CA GLY A 165 -3.85 -11.81 13.79
C GLY A 165 -3.94 -13.15 13.06
N SER A 166 -4.35 -13.08 11.80
CA SER A 166 -4.55 -14.23 10.87
C SER A 166 -3.43 -15.28 10.90
N HIS A 167 -2.17 -14.86 10.91
CA HIS A 167 -1.00 -15.74 10.77
C HIS A 167 -0.26 -16.04 12.07
N TYR A 168 -0.82 -15.63 13.21
CA TYR A 168 -0.22 -15.96 14.50
C TYR A 168 -0.43 -17.46 14.81
N HIS A 169 0.63 -18.14 15.26
CA HIS A 169 0.57 -19.53 15.71
C HIS A 169 -0.40 -19.66 16.88
N PHE A 170 -1.56 -20.31 16.66
CA PHE A 170 -2.69 -20.16 17.57
C PHE A 170 -2.42 -20.76 18.96
N ILE A 171 -1.59 -21.80 19.03
CA ILE A 171 -1.11 -22.39 20.30
C ILE A 171 -0.24 -21.42 21.13
N GLU A 172 0.39 -20.43 20.51
CA GLU A 172 1.29 -19.46 21.17
C GLU A 172 0.53 -18.25 21.75
N VAL A 173 -0.79 -18.16 21.56
CA VAL A 173 -1.56 -16.96 21.95
C VAL A 173 -1.60 -16.78 23.47
N ASN A 174 -1.96 -15.56 23.89
CA ASN A 174 -2.00 -15.11 25.29
C ASN A 174 -2.49 -16.21 26.27
N PRO A 175 -1.79 -16.44 27.40
CA PRO A 175 -2.15 -17.45 28.40
C PRO A 175 -3.58 -17.34 28.94
N SER A 176 -4.15 -16.13 28.98
CA SER A 176 -5.53 -15.88 29.44
C SER A 176 -6.62 -16.37 28.48
N LEU A 177 -6.26 -16.83 27.28
CA LEU A 177 -7.20 -17.50 26.39
C LEU A 177 -7.22 -18.99 26.69
N VAL A 178 -8.42 -19.51 26.97
CA VAL A 178 -8.68 -20.91 27.28
C VAL A 178 -9.41 -21.57 26.11
N PHE A 179 -8.80 -22.61 25.56
CA PHE A 179 -9.30 -23.44 24.46
C PHE A 179 -8.46 -24.74 24.38
N ASP A 180 -8.79 -25.65 23.46
CA ASP A 180 -8.00 -26.85 23.21
C ASP A 180 -6.71 -26.51 22.46
N ARG A 181 -5.61 -26.35 23.20
CA ARG A 181 -4.32 -25.94 22.63
C ARG A 181 -3.66 -27.03 21.80
N MET A 182 -3.94 -28.30 22.09
CA MET A 182 -3.41 -29.39 21.29
C MET A 182 -4.07 -29.43 19.91
N LYS A 183 -5.37 -29.15 19.82
CA LYS A 183 -6.04 -29.01 18.51
C LYS A 183 -5.63 -27.75 17.74
N ALA A 184 -5.08 -26.76 18.43
CA ALA A 184 -4.49 -25.56 17.82
C ALA A 184 -3.00 -25.71 17.44
N TYR A 185 -2.37 -26.85 17.75
CA TYR A 185 -0.96 -27.08 17.46
C TYR A 185 -0.71 -27.14 15.94
N GLY A 186 0.18 -26.28 15.44
CA GLY A 186 0.42 -26.14 14.00
C GLY A 186 -0.74 -25.49 13.23
N MET A 187 -1.61 -24.74 13.91
CA MET A 187 -2.77 -24.08 13.32
C MET A 187 -2.69 -22.55 13.47
N ARG A 188 -3.39 -21.84 12.59
CA ARG A 188 -3.60 -20.39 12.60
C ARG A 188 -5.06 -20.04 12.26
N LEU A 189 -5.48 -18.80 12.46
CA LEU A 189 -6.86 -18.38 12.14
C LEU A 189 -7.14 -18.50 10.63
N ASN A 190 -8.29 -19.07 10.28
CA ASN A 190 -8.80 -19.10 8.91
C ASN A 190 -9.64 -17.84 8.65
N ILE A 191 -8.96 -16.71 8.48
CA ILE A 191 -9.55 -15.40 8.19
C ILE A 191 -8.71 -14.71 7.10
N PRO A 192 -9.20 -13.64 6.45
CA PRO A 192 -8.42 -12.90 5.46
C PRO A 192 -7.06 -12.47 6.01
N ALA A 193 -6.00 -12.66 5.21
CA ALA A 193 -4.64 -12.27 5.55
C ALA A 193 -4.57 -10.81 6.02
N GLY A 194 -3.84 -10.58 7.11
CA GLY A 194 -3.70 -9.25 7.72
C GLY A 194 -4.86 -8.81 8.63
N THR A 195 -5.98 -9.54 8.68
CA THR A 195 -7.05 -9.28 9.65
C THR A 195 -6.81 -9.97 10.99
N ALA A 196 -7.68 -9.71 11.97
CA ALA A 196 -7.57 -10.25 13.31
C ALA A 196 -8.94 -10.54 13.93
N THR A 197 -8.96 -11.46 14.90
CA THR A 197 -10.13 -11.71 15.76
C THR A 197 -9.87 -11.12 17.13
N ARG A 198 -10.82 -10.30 17.61
CA ARG A 198 -10.75 -9.63 18.91
C ARG A 198 -11.61 -10.37 19.94
N PHE A 199 -11.12 -10.46 21.17
CA PHE A 199 -11.77 -11.05 22.34
C PHE A 199 -11.76 -10.02 23.46
N GLU A 200 -12.92 -9.50 23.83
CA GLU A 200 -13.07 -8.67 25.03
C GLU A 200 -12.96 -9.54 26.30
N PRO A 201 -12.73 -8.95 27.48
CA PRO A 201 -12.76 -9.68 28.75
C PRO A 201 -14.07 -10.45 28.92
N GLY A 202 -13.99 -11.77 29.16
CA GLY A 202 -15.16 -12.66 29.30
C GLY A 202 -15.77 -13.14 27.98
N ASP A 203 -15.30 -12.67 26.82
CA ASP A 203 -15.80 -13.12 25.53
C ASP A 203 -15.56 -14.61 25.33
N CYS A 204 -16.54 -15.25 24.68
CA CYS A 204 -16.43 -16.62 24.20
C CYS A 204 -16.83 -16.68 22.72
N LYS A 205 -15.90 -17.04 21.83
CA LYS A 205 -16.15 -17.11 20.38
C LYS A 205 -15.67 -18.44 19.81
N SER A 206 -16.42 -18.99 18.86
CA SER A 206 -15.96 -20.10 18.03
C SER A 206 -15.12 -19.55 16.89
N VAL A 207 -13.90 -20.05 16.73
CA VAL A 207 -12.99 -19.65 15.65
C VAL A 207 -12.69 -20.83 14.74
N LYS A 208 -12.59 -20.56 13.44
CA LYS A 208 -12.10 -21.52 12.45
C LYS A 208 -10.58 -21.40 12.39
N LEU A 209 -9.88 -22.51 12.59
CA LEU A 209 -8.44 -22.59 12.41
C LEU A 209 -8.11 -23.44 11.20
N VAL A 210 -6.98 -23.15 10.56
CA VAL A 210 -6.39 -23.94 9.48
C VAL A 210 -4.93 -24.24 9.80
N SER A 211 -4.45 -25.38 9.32
CA SER A 211 -3.03 -25.75 9.43
C SER A 211 -2.12 -24.72 8.74
N ILE A 212 -0.93 -24.52 9.32
CA ILE A 212 0.16 -23.84 8.62
C ILE A 212 0.61 -24.71 7.43
N GLY A 213 1.05 -24.07 6.34
CA GLY A 213 1.60 -24.73 5.15
C GLY A 213 3.12 -24.86 5.22
N GLY A 214 3.74 -25.02 4.05
CA GLY A 214 5.20 -25.03 3.90
C GLY A 214 5.84 -26.19 4.66
N LYS A 215 6.98 -25.92 5.32
CA LYS A 215 7.71 -26.93 6.12
C LYS A 215 7.02 -27.27 7.45
N ARG A 216 5.94 -26.57 7.79
CA ARG A 216 5.19 -26.70 9.05
C ARG A 216 6.10 -26.58 10.28
N VAL A 217 6.85 -25.49 10.35
CA VAL A 217 7.74 -25.16 11.47
C VAL A 217 7.19 -23.94 12.22
N ILE A 218 6.98 -24.09 13.53
CA ILE A 218 6.57 -23.00 14.41
C ILE A 218 7.83 -22.34 14.96
N LYS A 219 7.84 -21.01 14.94
CA LYS A 219 8.89 -20.15 15.50
C LYS A 219 8.27 -18.93 16.18
N GLY A 220 8.94 -18.41 17.20
CA GLY A 220 8.57 -17.15 17.87
C GLY A 220 7.40 -17.30 18.85
N GLY A 221 6.56 -16.26 18.94
CA GLY A 221 5.43 -16.24 19.86
C GLY A 221 5.87 -16.17 21.32
N ASN A 222 5.40 -17.11 22.15
CA ASN A 222 5.86 -17.28 23.51
C ASN A 222 6.97 -18.35 23.63
N GLY A 223 7.37 -18.99 22.53
CA GLY A 223 8.32 -20.10 22.54
C GLY A 223 7.81 -21.29 23.35
N ILE A 224 6.51 -21.60 23.25
CA ILE A 224 5.93 -22.81 23.86
C ILE A 224 6.30 -24.03 23.03
N VAL A 225 6.20 -23.91 21.70
CA VAL A 225 6.46 -24.98 20.74
C VAL A 225 7.33 -24.48 19.60
N ASP A 226 8.64 -24.44 19.83
CA ASP A 226 9.60 -24.10 18.78
C ASP A 226 10.02 -25.34 17.99
N GLY A 227 9.93 -25.27 16.65
CA GLY A 227 10.37 -26.33 15.75
C GLY A 227 9.26 -26.94 14.88
N PRO A 228 9.57 -28.06 14.18
CA PRO A 228 8.61 -28.72 13.30
C PRO A 228 7.40 -29.22 14.07
N VAL A 229 6.23 -29.12 13.45
CA VAL A 229 4.98 -29.68 13.97
C VAL A 229 5.09 -31.21 13.95
N ASP A 230 5.12 -31.81 15.14
CA ASP A 230 5.26 -33.25 15.33
C ASP A 230 4.32 -33.74 16.42
N ASP A 231 3.31 -34.51 16.04
CA ASP A 231 2.31 -35.04 16.98
C ASP A 231 2.93 -35.98 18.04
N ALA A 232 4.12 -36.52 17.79
CA ALA A 232 4.86 -37.33 18.78
C ALA A 232 5.31 -36.51 20.00
N LYS A 233 5.39 -35.17 19.88
CA LYS A 233 5.76 -34.27 20.98
C LYS A 233 4.61 -33.88 21.90
N ARG A 234 3.43 -34.48 21.75
CA ARG A 234 2.21 -34.12 22.51
C ARG A 234 2.44 -33.97 24.02
N GLU A 235 3.14 -34.91 24.65
CA GLU A 235 3.40 -34.89 26.09
C GLU A 235 4.27 -33.70 26.50
N GLU A 236 5.37 -33.45 25.76
CA GLU A 236 6.27 -32.30 25.96
C GLU A 236 5.52 -30.97 25.82
N VAL A 237 4.66 -30.85 24.81
CA VAL A 237 3.84 -29.65 24.59
C VAL A 237 2.86 -29.42 25.74
N LEU A 238 2.15 -30.45 26.18
CA LEU A 238 1.21 -30.36 27.30
C LEU A 238 1.91 -29.98 28.62
N GLU A 239 3.10 -30.53 28.85
CA GLU A 239 3.93 -30.18 30.01
C GLU A 239 4.39 -28.71 29.95
N ALA A 240 4.85 -28.24 28.79
CA ALA A 240 5.25 -26.85 28.58
C ALA A 240 4.08 -25.87 28.79
N LEU A 241 2.89 -26.21 28.30
CA LEU A 241 1.67 -25.42 28.49
C LEU A 241 1.28 -25.34 29.97
N SER A 242 1.29 -26.48 30.67
CA SER A 242 0.91 -26.56 32.08
C SER A 242 1.90 -25.81 32.97
N SER A 243 3.21 -26.06 32.81
CA SER A 243 4.27 -25.44 33.60
C SER A 243 4.32 -23.92 33.46
N ARG A 244 3.91 -23.38 32.30
CA ARG A 244 3.88 -21.93 32.02
C ARG A 244 2.51 -21.29 32.21
N GLY A 245 1.51 -22.05 32.67
CA GLY A 245 0.18 -21.53 33.01
C GLY A 245 -0.64 -21.05 31.81
N PHE A 246 -0.49 -21.69 30.64
CA PHE A 246 -1.27 -21.36 29.45
C PHE A 246 -2.66 -22.01 29.55
N GLY A 247 -3.71 -21.20 29.42
CA GLY A 247 -5.09 -21.65 29.46
C GLY A 247 -5.35 -22.75 28.44
N ASN A 248 -5.59 -23.98 28.91
CA ASN A 248 -5.87 -25.14 28.08
C ASN A 248 -7.10 -25.87 28.61
N LYS A 249 -8.00 -26.25 27.71
CA LYS A 249 -9.17 -27.07 28.03
C LYS A 249 -9.48 -27.97 26.84
N GLU A 250 -9.39 -29.28 27.05
CA GLU A 250 -9.71 -30.27 26.04
C GLU A 250 -11.18 -30.17 25.61
N GLU A 251 -11.42 -30.26 24.30
CA GLU A 251 -12.76 -30.21 23.72
C GLU A 251 -12.99 -31.52 22.96
N GLU A 252 -13.69 -32.50 23.57
CA GLU A 252 -13.82 -33.86 23.01
C GLU A 252 -14.50 -33.89 21.63
N ASN A 253 -15.52 -33.06 21.41
CA ASN A 253 -16.35 -33.07 20.20
C ASN A 253 -16.11 -31.85 19.28
N THR A 254 -14.87 -31.64 18.84
CA THR A 254 -14.59 -30.57 17.86
C THR A 254 -14.91 -31.01 16.45
N SER A 255 -15.52 -30.12 15.68
CA SER A 255 -15.64 -30.29 14.23
C SER A 255 -14.25 -30.13 13.59
N GLU A 256 -13.78 -31.16 12.89
CA GLU A 256 -12.56 -31.16 12.07
C GLU A 256 -12.92 -31.45 10.61
N GLY A 257 -12.11 -30.94 9.67
CA GLY A 257 -12.35 -31.14 8.24
C GLY A 257 -11.25 -30.53 7.37
N ILE A 258 -11.56 -30.35 6.09
CA ILE A 258 -10.65 -29.78 5.08
C ILE A 258 -11.32 -28.59 4.39
N THR A 259 -10.60 -27.47 4.28
CA THR A 259 -11.08 -26.28 3.56
C THR A 259 -11.21 -26.56 2.06
N GLY A 260 -12.26 -26.03 1.44
CA GLY A 260 -12.60 -26.27 0.03
C GLY A 260 -13.45 -27.53 -0.19
N GLU A 261 -13.30 -28.55 0.65
CA GLU A 261 -14.13 -29.77 0.60
C GLU A 261 -15.34 -29.66 1.55
N ASN A 262 -15.12 -29.17 2.76
CA ASN A 262 -16.15 -28.98 3.77
C ASN A 262 -16.57 -27.50 3.88
N LEU A 263 -17.82 -27.19 3.55
CA LEU A 263 -18.35 -25.82 3.56
C LEU A 263 -18.25 -25.13 4.93
N ASP A 264 -18.42 -25.88 6.02
CA ASP A 264 -18.41 -25.32 7.38
C ASP A 264 -17.05 -24.72 7.77
N PHE A 265 -15.95 -25.21 7.20
CA PHE A 265 -14.60 -24.70 7.48
C PHE A 265 -14.12 -23.70 6.43
N THR A 266 -14.72 -23.73 5.25
CA THR A 266 -14.32 -22.91 4.12
C THR A 266 -14.65 -21.44 4.39
N VAL A 267 -13.70 -20.57 4.11
CA VAL A 267 -13.88 -19.12 4.16
C VAL A 267 -13.73 -18.59 2.76
N VAL A 268 -14.71 -17.79 2.34
CA VAL A 268 -14.74 -17.15 1.03
C VAL A 268 -14.74 -15.64 1.22
N ILE A 269 -14.08 -14.94 0.31
CA ILE A 269 -14.06 -13.47 0.23
C ILE A 269 -14.58 -13.04 -1.14
N SER A 270 -15.39 -11.98 -1.19
CA SER A 270 -15.82 -11.42 -2.48
C SER A 270 -14.62 -10.86 -3.24
N GLN A 271 -14.72 -10.86 -4.57
CA GLN A 271 -13.67 -10.32 -5.44
C GLN A 271 -13.36 -8.84 -5.11
N GLU A 272 -14.39 -8.04 -4.86
CA GLU A 272 -14.28 -6.64 -4.44
C GLU A 272 -13.56 -6.49 -3.10
N ALA A 273 -13.96 -7.25 -2.07
CA ALA A 273 -13.32 -7.18 -0.77
C ALA A 273 -11.85 -7.62 -0.83
N TYR A 274 -11.53 -8.63 -1.66
CA TYR A 274 -10.16 -9.05 -1.92
C TYR A 274 -9.35 -7.93 -2.58
N ALA A 275 -9.88 -7.32 -3.64
CA ALA A 275 -9.20 -6.25 -4.37
C ALA A 275 -8.95 -5.01 -3.48
N ASN A 276 -9.89 -4.66 -2.63
CA ASN A 276 -9.74 -3.56 -1.67
C ASN A 276 -8.66 -3.82 -0.61
N MET A 277 -8.39 -5.09 -0.29
CA MET A 277 -7.39 -5.46 0.72
C MET A 277 -6.00 -5.71 0.13
N TYR A 278 -5.92 -6.36 -1.02
CA TYR A 278 -4.67 -6.89 -1.57
C TYR A 278 -4.38 -6.36 -2.99
N GLY A 279 -5.25 -5.52 -3.56
CA GLY A 279 -5.25 -5.21 -4.99
C GLY A 279 -5.92 -6.31 -5.83
N PRO A 280 -6.29 -6.00 -7.09
CA PRO A 280 -6.99 -6.92 -7.98
C PRO A 280 -6.21 -8.23 -8.21
N THR A 281 -6.92 -9.26 -8.65
CA THR A 281 -6.38 -10.59 -8.96
C THR A 281 -6.90 -11.09 -10.32
N THR A 282 -6.54 -12.31 -10.70
CA THR A 282 -6.80 -12.89 -12.02
C THR A 282 -8.26 -12.73 -12.45
N GLY A 283 -8.45 -12.18 -13.65
CA GLY A 283 -9.76 -11.90 -14.28
C GLY A 283 -10.35 -10.53 -13.96
N ASP A 284 -9.84 -9.81 -12.95
CA ASP A 284 -10.21 -8.41 -12.75
C ASP A 284 -9.63 -7.53 -13.86
N LYS A 285 -10.23 -6.35 -14.08
CA LYS A 285 -9.72 -5.34 -15.01
C LYS A 285 -9.56 -4.02 -14.31
N ILE A 286 -8.48 -3.30 -14.59
CA ILE A 286 -8.26 -1.95 -14.07
C ILE A 286 -8.19 -0.94 -15.22
N ARG A 287 -8.87 0.19 -15.07
CA ARG A 287 -8.74 1.33 -15.98
C ARG A 287 -7.39 2.01 -15.75
N LEU A 288 -6.64 2.29 -16.82
CA LEU A 288 -5.38 3.00 -16.71
C LEU A 288 -5.61 4.51 -16.62
N GLY A 289 -5.55 5.08 -15.42
CA GLY A 289 -5.84 6.48 -15.18
C GLY A 289 -7.26 6.83 -15.62
N ASP A 290 -7.43 7.98 -16.27
CA ASP A 290 -8.67 8.46 -16.88
C ASP A 290 -8.81 8.08 -18.36
N THR A 291 -8.04 7.10 -18.84
CA THR A 291 -8.09 6.64 -20.23
C THR A 291 -9.26 5.67 -20.49
N ASN A 292 -9.41 5.25 -21.74
CA ASN A 292 -10.33 4.18 -22.14
C ASN A 292 -9.66 2.78 -22.19
N LEU A 293 -8.42 2.66 -21.69
CA LEU A 293 -7.68 1.41 -21.66
C LEU A 293 -7.98 0.64 -20.37
N TYR A 294 -8.22 -0.66 -20.51
CA TYR A 294 -8.40 -1.59 -19.39
C TYR A 294 -7.36 -2.71 -19.45
N ALA A 295 -6.64 -2.88 -18.35
CA ALA A 295 -5.67 -3.95 -18.17
C ALA A 295 -6.33 -5.10 -17.40
N GLU A 296 -6.44 -6.28 -18.02
CA GLU A 296 -6.92 -7.49 -17.38
C GLU A 296 -5.77 -8.24 -16.70
N ILE A 297 -5.97 -8.71 -15.47
CA ILE A 297 -4.94 -9.46 -14.75
C ILE A 297 -4.93 -10.90 -15.29
N GLU A 298 -3.85 -11.26 -15.97
CA GLU A 298 -3.68 -12.54 -16.69
C GLU A 298 -3.32 -13.69 -15.75
N ARG A 299 -2.57 -13.39 -14.68
CA ARG A 299 -2.14 -14.37 -13.67
C ARG A 299 -1.92 -13.72 -12.30
N ASP A 300 -2.16 -14.48 -11.25
CA ASP A 300 -1.76 -14.16 -9.88
C ASP A 300 -0.89 -15.29 -9.31
N PHE A 301 0.22 -14.93 -8.66
CA PHE A 301 1.10 -15.86 -7.96
C PHE A 301 0.70 -16.10 -6.50
N ALA A 302 -0.26 -15.34 -5.96
CA ALA A 302 -0.73 -15.51 -4.60
C ALA A 302 -1.31 -16.90 -4.36
N VAL A 303 -1.09 -17.40 -3.14
CA VAL A 303 -1.88 -18.50 -2.57
C VAL A 303 -2.92 -17.84 -1.68
N TYR A 304 -4.20 -17.90 -2.08
CA TYR A 304 -5.23 -17.08 -1.43
C TYR A 304 -5.35 -17.37 0.06
N GLY A 305 -5.18 -16.34 0.89
CA GLY A 305 -5.15 -16.41 2.35
C GLY A 305 -3.74 -16.39 2.97
N ASP A 306 -2.68 -16.48 2.16
CA ASP A 306 -1.27 -16.33 2.53
C ASP A 306 -0.64 -15.06 1.89
N GLU A 307 -1.44 -14.02 1.64
CA GLU A 307 -0.96 -12.73 1.11
C GLU A 307 0.02 -12.06 2.08
N CYS A 308 1.12 -11.54 1.55
CA CYS A 308 2.12 -10.82 2.34
C CYS A 308 1.61 -9.40 2.62
N VAL A 309 1.10 -9.16 3.83
CA VAL A 309 0.65 -7.81 4.24
C VAL A 309 1.36 -7.36 5.52
N PHE A 310 1.96 -6.18 5.47
CA PHE A 310 2.68 -5.56 6.58
C PHE A 310 1.81 -4.60 7.41
N GLY A 311 2.07 -4.57 8.71
CA GLY A 311 1.41 -3.68 9.67
C GLY A 311 1.15 -4.31 11.04
N GLY A 312 0.68 -3.50 11.99
CA GLY A 312 0.35 -3.94 13.34
C GLY A 312 -0.66 -5.10 13.33
N GLY A 313 -0.26 -6.26 13.87
CA GLY A 313 -1.12 -7.44 13.94
C GLY A 313 -1.30 -8.22 12.62
N LYS A 314 -0.59 -7.85 11.54
CA LYS A 314 -0.74 -8.48 10.23
C LYS A 314 0.20 -9.68 10.02
N VAL A 315 0.53 -9.98 8.75
CA VAL A 315 1.17 -11.23 8.31
C VAL A 315 2.68 -11.21 8.47
N ILE A 316 3.35 -10.17 7.96
CA ILE A 316 4.82 -10.07 8.00
C ILE A 316 5.25 -9.66 9.42
N ARG A 317 5.43 -10.67 10.26
CA ARG A 317 5.92 -10.59 11.65
C ARG A 317 6.72 -11.85 11.96
N ASP A 318 7.61 -11.75 12.93
CA ASP A 318 8.55 -12.81 13.32
C ASP A 318 7.85 -14.18 13.51
N GLY A 319 8.40 -15.21 12.88
CA GLY A 319 7.89 -16.58 12.89
C GLY A 319 6.60 -16.81 12.10
N MET A 320 5.99 -15.75 11.55
CA MET A 320 4.75 -15.78 10.76
C MET A 320 5.11 -15.61 9.29
N GLY A 321 4.65 -14.57 8.60
CA GLY A 321 5.06 -14.26 7.23
C GLY A 321 6.51 -13.79 7.10
N GLN A 322 7.15 -13.40 8.22
CA GLN A 322 8.59 -13.14 8.29
C GLN A 322 9.28 -14.39 8.84
N ALA A 323 10.15 -14.99 8.04
CA ALA A 323 10.90 -16.19 8.37
C ALA A 323 11.93 -15.93 9.47
N CYS A 324 12.08 -16.90 10.37
CA CYS A 324 13.01 -16.85 11.51
C CYS A 324 14.05 -17.97 11.36
N GLY A 325 15.32 -17.69 11.68
CA GLY A 325 16.41 -18.65 11.54
C GLY A 325 17.03 -18.76 10.13
N TYR A 326 16.69 -17.83 9.23
CA TYR A 326 17.31 -17.71 7.91
C TYR A 326 18.47 -16.70 7.96
N THR A 327 19.56 -17.01 7.24
CA THR A 327 20.71 -16.10 7.17
C THR A 327 20.41 -14.90 6.26
N PRO A 328 21.08 -13.74 6.45
CA PRO A 328 20.89 -12.58 5.57
C PRO A 328 21.16 -12.87 4.08
N ALA A 329 22.02 -13.84 3.78
CA ALA A 329 22.28 -14.27 2.41
C ALA A 329 21.09 -15.03 1.79
N GLY A 330 20.26 -15.67 2.61
CA GLY A 330 19.09 -16.45 2.20
C GLY A 330 17.76 -15.69 2.28
N THR A 331 17.78 -14.38 2.50
CA THR A 331 16.58 -13.53 2.62
C THR A 331 16.67 -12.35 1.67
N LEU A 332 15.53 -11.78 1.29
CA LEU A 332 15.46 -10.56 0.49
C LEU A 332 15.98 -9.34 1.27
N ASP A 333 16.44 -8.31 0.56
CA ASP A 333 16.76 -7.02 1.18
C ASP A 333 15.49 -6.15 1.22
N THR A 334 14.66 -6.21 0.18
CA THR A 334 13.35 -5.58 0.14
C THR A 334 12.35 -6.48 -0.59
N VAL A 335 11.10 -6.50 -0.14
CA VAL A 335 9.98 -7.10 -0.86
C VAL A 335 8.95 -6.02 -1.19
N ILE A 336 8.51 -5.96 -2.45
CA ILE A 336 7.30 -5.21 -2.83
C ILE A 336 6.14 -6.18 -2.83
N THR A 337 5.19 -6.02 -1.93
CA THR A 337 4.11 -6.99 -1.73
C THR A 337 2.91 -6.73 -2.63
N ASN A 338 2.25 -7.78 -3.11
CA ASN A 338 0.98 -7.70 -3.82
C ASN A 338 0.98 -6.66 -4.99
N ALA A 339 2.05 -6.59 -5.77
CA ALA A 339 2.18 -5.64 -6.87
C ALA A 339 1.40 -6.10 -8.11
N LEU A 340 0.52 -5.25 -8.65
CA LEU A 340 0.03 -5.43 -10.01
C LEU A 340 1.09 -4.95 -10.98
N ILE A 341 1.75 -5.86 -11.68
CA ILE A 341 2.83 -5.58 -12.61
C ILE A 341 2.23 -5.43 -14.01
N ILE A 342 2.51 -4.29 -14.65
CA ILE A 342 2.25 -4.08 -16.08
C ILE A 342 3.61 -3.97 -16.77
N ASP A 343 3.90 -4.94 -17.61
CA ASP A 343 5.13 -5.00 -18.38
C ASP A 343 4.83 -5.53 -19.80
N TYR A 344 5.76 -5.33 -20.73
CA TYR A 344 5.60 -5.89 -22.08
C TYR A 344 5.54 -7.42 -22.09
N THR A 345 6.05 -8.09 -21.04
CA THR A 345 5.98 -9.55 -20.88
C THR A 345 4.63 -10.06 -20.39
N GLY A 346 3.74 -9.17 -19.91
CA GLY A 346 2.39 -9.52 -19.45
C GLY A 346 1.87 -8.62 -18.34
N ILE A 347 0.62 -8.87 -17.94
CA ILE A 347 -0.07 -8.16 -16.85
C ILE A 347 -0.42 -9.16 -15.75
N PHE A 348 0.32 -9.14 -14.65
CA PHE A 348 0.18 -10.15 -13.61
C PHE A 348 0.41 -9.59 -12.20
N LYS A 349 -0.10 -10.32 -11.22
CA LYS A 349 -0.02 -10.00 -9.79
C LYS A 349 1.06 -10.86 -9.12
N ALA A 350 2.03 -10.22 -8.46
CA ALA A 350 3.10 -10.92 -7.76
C ALA A 350 3.71 -10.08 -6.63
N ASP A 351 4.44 -10.72 -5.73
CA ASP A 351 5.44 -10.05 -4.91
C ASP A 351 6.75 -9.90 -5.73
N ILE A 352 7.49 -8.81 -5.50
CA ILE A 352 8.78 -8.52 -6.14
C ILE A 352 9.89 -8.62 -5.10
N GLY A 353 10.80 -9.56 -5.28
CA GLY A 353 11.98 -9.72 -4.43
C GLY A 353 13.16 -8.91 -4.95
N ILE A 354 13.73 -8.07 -4.09
CA ILE A 354 14.92 -7.25 -4.38
C ILE A 354 16.07 -7.69 -3.47
N LYS A 355 17.25 -7.89 -4.05
CA LYS A 355 18.50 -8.13 -3.34
C LYS A 355 19.68 -7.50 -4.07
N ASP A 356 20.58 -6.85 -3.34
CA ASP A 356 21.77 -6.16 -3.86
C ASP A 356 21.43 -5.17 -5.00
N GLY A 357 20.28 -4.49 -4.87
CA GLY A 357 19.79 -3.52 -5.86
C GLY A 357 19.19 -4.13 -7.14
N LEU A 358 19.04 -5.47 -7.21
CA LEU A 358 18.51 -6.18 -8.37
C LEU A 358 17.19 -6.88 -8.06
N ILE A 359 16.33 -7.00 -9.06
CA ILE A 359 15.15 -7.88 -8.99
C ILE A 359 15.65 -9.33 -9.10
N VAL A 360 15.51 -10.11 -8.03
CA VAL A 360 15.98 -11.50 -7.99
C VAL A 360 14.88 -12.52 -8.28
N ALA A 361 13.62 -12.14 -8.07
CA ALA A 361 12.47 -12.97 -8.39
C ALA A 361 11.14 -12.18 -8.41
N LEU A 362 10.18 -12.72 -9.16
CA LEU A 362 8.78 -12.32 -9.17
C LEU A 362 7.97 -13.57 -8.85
N GLY A 363 7.10 -13.51 -7.84
CA GLY A 363 6.33 -14.67 -7.43
C GLY A 363 5.65 -14.51 -6.07
N LYS A 364 5.58 -15.59 -5.30
CA LYS A 364 4.99 -15.60 -3.95
C LYS A 364 6.11 -15.49 -2.91
N ALA A 365 6.13 -14.37 -2.18
CA ALA A 365 7.05 -14.14 -1.08
C ALA A 365 6.51 -14.67 0.25
N GLY A 366 7.35 -14.63 1.28
CA GLY A 366 6.94 -14.83 2.67
C GLY A 366 7.85 -15.79 3.41
N ASN A 367 7.26 -16.65 4.24
CA ASN A 367 7.98 -17.60 5.06
C ASN A 367 7.71 -19.05 4.61
N PRO A 368 8.71 -19.77 4.06
CA PRO A 368 8.55 -21.16 3.64
C PRO A 368 8.29 -22.13 4.79
N ASP A 369 8.47 -21.72 6.04
CA ASP A 369 8.19 -22.54 7.22
C ASP A 369 6.68 -22.71 7.46
N ILE A 370 5.86 -21.76 7.01
CA ILE A 370 4.42 -21.72 7.32
C ILE A 370 3.51 -21.46 6.10
N MET A 371 4.09 -21.15 4.94
CA MET A 371 3.39 -20.84 3.70
C MET A 371 3.86 -21.74 2.56
N ASP A 372 2.91 -22.18 1.73
CA ASP A 372 3.21 -22.94 0.52
C ASP A 372 3.69 -22.01 -0.61
N GLY A 373 4.48 -22.55 -1.55
CA GLY A 373 4.88 -21.83 -2.76
C GLY A 373 5.96 -20.75 -2.58
N VAL A 374 6.52 -20.59 -1.38
CA VAL A 374 7.65 -19.68 -1.13
C VAL A 374 8.96 -20.35 -1.55
N PHE A 375 9.56 -19.88 -2.64
CA PHE A 375 10.89 -20.34 -3.08
C PHE A 375 12.02 -19.68 -2.27
N SER A 376 13.22 -20.29 -2.29
CA SER A 376 14.36 -19.84 -1.48
C SER A 376 14.88 -18.44 -1.80
N ASN A 377 14.57 -17.91 -2.99
CA ASN A 377 14.91 -16.55 -3.41
C ASN A 377 13.78 -15.53 -3.15
N MET A 378 12.71 -15.93 -2.45
CA MET A 378 11.54 -15.11 -2.13
C MET A 378 11.24 -15.08 -0.62
N VAL A 379 12.25 -15.42 0.20
CA VAL A 379 12.11 -15.46 1.67
C VAL A 379 12.17 -14.05 2.25
N VAL A 380 11.14 -13.69 3.01
CA VAL A 380 11.09 -12.45 3.80
C VAL A 380 11.69 -12.76 5.17
N GLY A 381 12.81 -12.14 5.52
CA GLY A 381 13.52 -12.36 6.78
C GLY A 381 13.52 -11.16 7.70
N VAL A 382 14.26 -11.27 8.81
CA VAL A 382 14.41 -10.20 9.81
C VAL A 382 15.07 -8.93 9.22
N ASN A 383 15.89 -9.08 8.18
CA ASN A 383 16.60 -7.99 7.53
C ASN A 383 15.92 -7.52 6.22
N THR A 384 14.67 -7.89 5.98
CA THR A 384 13.93 -7.54 4.76
C THR A 384 13.04 -6.34 5.01
N GLU A 385 13.23 -5.27 4.23
CA GLU A 385 12.30 -4.12 4.18
C GLU A 385 11.04 -4.45 3.36
N VAL A 386 9.92 -3.77 3.65
CA VAL A 386 8.64 -3.97 2.95
C VAL A 386 8.17 -2.68 2.29
N ILE A 387 7.86 -2.77 1.00
CA ILE A 387 7.11 -1.76 0.25
C ILE A 387 5.72 -2.34 -0.07
N ALA A 388 4.66 -1.69 0.40
CA ALA A 388 3.29 -2.11 0.15
C ALA A 388 2.88 -1.80 -1.31
N GLY A 389 2.77 -2.82 -2.16
CA GLY A 389 2.31 -2.72 -3.54
C GLY A 389 0.81 -3.00 -3.71
N GLU A 390 0.11 -3.48 -2.68
CA GLU A 390 -1.34 -3.65 -2.73
C GLU A 390 -2.06 -2.37 -3.15
N GLY A 391 -2.98 -2.50 -4.12
CA GLY A 391 -3.72 -1.39 -4.72
C GLY A 391 -2.91 -0.50 -5.68
N LYS A 392 -1.65 -0.86 -6.00
CA LYS A 392 -0.78 -0.08 -6.91
C LYS A 392 -0.41 -0.87 -8.16
N ILE A 393 -0.22 -0.14 -9.25
CA ILE A 393 0.42 -0.63 -10.46
C ILE A 393 1.92 -0.36 -10.35
N ILE A 394 2.74 -1.38 -10.61
CA ILE A 394 4.20 -1.29 -10.68
C ILE A 394 4.63 -1.53 -12.13
N THR A 395 5.54 -0.69 -12.63
CA THR A 395 6.10 -0.77 -13.98
C THR A 395 7.62 -0.67 -13.90
N ALA A 396 8.31 -1.06 -14.97
CA ALA A 396 9.71 -0.70 -15.11
C ALA A 396 9.85 0.83 -15.20
N GLY A 397 10.95 1.38 -14.67
CA GLY A 397 11.26 2.79 -14.87
C GLY A 397 11.45 3.09 -16.36
N ALA A 398 10.87 4.19 -16.83
CA ALA A 398 10.93 4.53 -18.25
C ALA A 398 12.36 4.84 -18.71
N ILE A 399 12.61 4.61 -20.00
CA ILE A 399 13.88 4.90 -20.68
C ILE A 399 13.61 5.93 -21.77
N ASP A 400 14.15 7.14 -21.60
CA ASP A 400 14.15 8.15 -22.67
C ASP A 400 15.48 8.08 -23.41
N CYS A 401 15.43 7.77 -24.70
CA CYS A 401 16.61 7.60 -25.56
C CYS A 401 16.85 8.75 -26.55
N HIS A 402 16.14 9.87 -26.39
CA HIS A 402 16.33 11.07 -27.20
C HIS A 402 16.49 12.31 -26.31
N VAL A 403 17.43 12.27 -25.37
CA VAL A 403 17.61 13.34 -24.40
C VAL A 403 18.59 14.39 -24.90
N HIS A 404 18.17 15.65 -24.93
CA HIS A 404 19.10 16.78 -25.07
C HIS A 404 19.50 17.28 -23.68
N PHE A 405 20.77 17.09 -23.28
CA PHE A 405 21.27 17.51 -21.97
C PHE A 405 21.53 19.02 -21.90
N ILE A 406 20.47 19.81 -22.05
CA ILE A 406 20.47 21.28 -22.11
C ILE A 406 20.72 21.89 -20.73
N CYS A 407 20.10 21.33 -19.69
CA CYS A 407 20.21 21.79 -18.31
C CYS A 407 19.96 20.62 -17.33
N PRO A 408 20.45 20.67 -16.09
CA PRO A 408 20.25 19.58 -15.13
C PRO A 408 18.79 19.44 -14.66
N GLN A 409 17.97 20.50 -14.77
CA GLN A 409 16.59 20.49 -14.29
C GLN A 409 15.73 19.41 -14.97
N LEU A 410 15.99 19.13 -16.25
CA LEU A 410 15.26 18.08 -16.98
C LEU A 410 15.48 16.69 -16.39
N ALA A 411 16.60 16.43 -15.70
CA ALA A 411 16.83 15.15 -15.05
C ALA A 411 15.89 14.98 -13.83
N TYR A 412 15.61 16.06 -13.10
CA TYR A 412 14.66 16.05 -12.00
C TYR A 412 13.22 15.87 -12.49
N GLU A 413 12.85 16.53 -13.59
CA GLU A 413 11.53 16.34 -14.22
C GLU A 413 11.37 14.92 -14.81
N ALA A 414 12.44 14.37 -15.37
CA ALA A 414 12.44 13.01 -15.89
C ALA A 414 12.19 11.98 -14.78
N ILE A 415 12.94 12.02 -13.68
CA ILE A 415 12.72 11.07 -12.59
C ILE A 415 11.38 11.30 -11.87
N ALA A 416 10.94 12.55 -11.71
CA ALA A 416 9.63 12.87 -11.13
C ALA A 416 8.45 12.34 -11.97
N SER A 417 8.65 12.16 -13.28
CA SER A 417 7.66 11.56 -14.20
C SER A 417 7.81 10.04 -14.38
N GLY A 418 8.79 9.42 -13.72
CA GLY A 418 9.01 7.96 -13.74
C GLY A 418 10.09 7.47 -14.71
N ILE A 419 10.85 8.37 -15.34
CA ILE A 419 12.01 8.01 -16.17
C ILE A 419 13.23 7.76 -15.28
N THR A 420 13.85 6.60 -15.41
CA THR A 420 15.03 6.22 -14.62
C THR A 420 16.30 6.07 -15.45
N THR A 421 16.19 6.16 -16.77
CA THR A 421 17.34 6.07 -17.69
C THR A 421 17.24 7.14 -18.78
N LEU A 422 18.32 7.89 -18.96
CA LEU A 422 18.44 8.96 -19.95
C LEU A 422 19.58 8.65 -20.92
N VAL A 423 19.25 8.45 -22.20
CA VAL A 423 20.22 8.29 -23.29
C VAL A 423 20.07 9.45 -24.27
N GLY A 424 21.17 10.11 -24.58
CA GLY A 424 21.12 11.34 -25.35
C GLY A 424 22.47 12.00 -25.50
N GLY A 425 22.53 13.32 -25.70
CA GLY A 425 23.79 14.03 -25.80
C GLY A 425 23.64 15.52 -25.53
N GLY A 426 24.73 16.15 -25.14
CA GLY A 426 24.75 17.56 -24.78
C GLY A 426 25.92 17.94 -23.86
N THR A 427 26.10 19.23 -23.71
CA THR A 427 27.14 19.85 -22.86
C THR A 427 26.60 21.07 -22.11
N GLY A 428 25.32 21.07 -21.75
CA GLY A 428 24.61 22.26 -21.27
C GLY A 428 23.99 23.08 -22.42
N PRO A 429 23.61 24.36 -22.18
CA PRO A 429 22.69 25.10 -23.04
C PRO A 429 23.33 25.67 -24.33
N ALA A 430 24.47 25.12 -24.76
CA ALA A 430 25.13 25.47 -26.00
C ALA A 430 24.23 25.19 -27.22
N GLU A 431 24.37 25.98 -28.29
CA GLU A 431 23.57 25.88 -29.51
C GLU A 431 23.61 24.48 -30.11
N GLY A 432 24.78 23.81 -30.06
CA GLY A 432 24.94 22.44 -30.50
C GLY A 432 24.04 21.46 -29.75
N THR A 433 24.01 21.54 -28.42
CA THR A 433 23.12 20.70 -27.58
C THR A 433 21.66 21.00 -27.83
N ARG A 434 21.31 22.28 -27.98
CA ARG A 434 19.91 22.70 -28.21
C ARG A 434 19.36 22.19 -29.55
N ALA A 435 20.23 21.88 -30.50
CA ALA A 435 19.87 21.36 -31.81
C ALA A 435 20.08 19.85 -31.97
N THR A 436 21.08 19.27 -31.29
CA THR A 436 21.51 17.88 -31.52
C THR A 436 21.82 17.18 -30.20
N THR A 437 21.44 15.91 -30.09
CA THR A 437 21.84 15.01 -28.99
C THR A 437 23.30 14.59 -29.17
N CYS A 438 24.24 15.50 -28.94
CA CYS A 438 25.66 15.25 -29.14
C CYS A 438 26.50 15.85 -28.01
N THR A 439 27.30 15.00 -27.36
CA THR A 439 28.40 15.37 -26.46
C THR A 439 29.71 15.26 -27.25
N PRO A 440 30.20 16.35 -27.91
CA PRO A 440 31.03 16.18 -29.11
C PRO A 440 32.50 15.82 -28.87
N ALA A 441 33.07 16.22 -27.72
CA ALA A 441 34.50 16.09 -27.45
C ALA A 441 34.75 15.17 -26.24
N PRO A 442 35.87 14.42 -26.21
CA PRO A 442 36.22 13.56 -25.06
C PRO A 442 36.27 14.31 -23.72
N PHE A 443 36.71 15.57 -23.72
CA PHE A 443 36.70 16.41 -22.53
C PHE A 443 35.28 16.65 -22.01
N HIS A 444 34.34 16.97 -22.89
CA HIS A 444 32.93 17.14 -22.51
C HIS A 444 32.30 15.82 -22.06
N MET A 445 32.66 14.70 -22.70
CA MET A 445 32.22 13.38 -22.28
C MET A 445 32.61 13.09 -20.83
N LYS A 446 33.89 13.32 -20.49
CA LYS A 446 34.39 13.19 -19.11
C LYS A 446 33.61 14.08 -18.14
N LEU A 447 33.41 15.36 -18.47
CA LEU A 447 32.70 16.28 -17.59
C LEU A 447 31.22 15.93 -17.41
N MET A 448 30.54 15.47 -18.45
CA MET A 448 29.14 15.06 -18.34
C MET A 448 29.00 13.83 -17.45
N LEU A 449 29.88 12.82 -17.61
CA LEU A 449 29.93 11.66 -16.71
C LEU A 449 30.15 12.08 -15.26
N GLN A 450 31.15 12.93 -15.00
CA GLN A 450 31.42 13.43 -13.65
C GLN A 450 30.27 14.28 -13.08
N SER A 451 29.59 15.05 -13.93
CA SER A 451 28.51 15.94 -13.51
C SER A 451 27.23 15.19 -13.11
N THR A 452 27.03 13.97 -13.60
CA THR A 452 25.82 13.17 -13.34
C THR A 452 26.05 12.00 -12.38
N ASP A 453 27.26 11.85 -11.83
CA ASP A 453 27.67 10.69 -11.00
C ASP A 453 26.84 10.53 -9.72
N ASP A 454 26.34 11.65 -9.16
CA ASP A 454 25.51 11.67 -7.95
C ASP A 454 23.99 11.66 -8.24
N LEU A 455 23.58 11.68 -9.51
CA LEU A 455 22.16 11.68 -9.87
C LEU A 455 21.62 10.23 -9.87
N PRO A 456 20.46 9.97 -9.24
CA PRO A 456 19.89 8.62 -9.13
C PRO A 456 19.18 8.19 -10.43
N LEU A 457 19.85 8.31 -11.58
CA LEU A 457 19.41 7.85 -12.88
C LEU A 457 20.56 7.15 -13.61
N ASN A 458 20.23 6.26 -14.52
CA ASN A 458 21.20 5.71 -15.47
C ASN A 458 21.41 6.68 -16.63
N PHE A 459 22.65 6.86 -17.08
CA PHE A 459 22.99 7.80 -18.16
C PHE A 459 23.72 7.13 -19.32
N GLY A 460 23.37 7.53 -20.55
CA GLY A 460 24.10 7.23 -21.78
C GLY A 460 24.35 8.50 -22.60
N PHE A 461 25.61 8.77 -22.94
CA PHE A 461 26.00 9.97 -23.71
C PHE A 461 26.46 9.61 -25.12
N THR A 462 25.92 10.30 -26.12
CA THR A 462 26.15 10.05 -27.54
C THR A 462 27.08 11.11 -28.14
N GLY A 463 28.03 10.67 -28.95
CA GLY A 463 28.95 11.55 -29.67
C GLY A 463 28.33 12.07 -30.97
N LYS A 464 29.01 13.02 -31.62
CA LYS A 464 28.60 13.51 -32.96
C LYS A 464 29.20 12.62 -34.05
N ARG A 465 28.36 12.09 -34.95
CA ARG A 465 28.80 11.25 -36.10
C ARG A 465 28.61 11.90 -37.48
N ASN A 466 28.63 13.23 -37.55
CA ASN A 466 28.58 13.94 -38.84
C ASN A 466 30.00 14.15 -39.39
N HIS A 467 30.58 13.11 -39.97
CA HIS A 467 31.86 13.18 -40.67
C HIS A 467 31.81 12.35 -41.95
N VAL A 468 32.28 12.91 -43.07
CA VAL A 468 32.55 12.17 -44.31
C VAL A 468 33.97 11.63 -44.20
N THR A 469 34.16 10.32 -44.18
CA THR A 469 35.49 9.71 -44.29
C THR A 469 36.14 10.22 -45.58
N LEU A 470 37.27 10.95 -45.47
CA LEU A 470 38.16 11.21 -46.59
C LEU A 470 39.08 10.01 -46.81
#